data_AF-A0A1H1JNK7-F1
#
_entry.id   AF-A0A1H1JNK7-F1
#
_cell.length_a   1.000
_cell.length_b   1.000
_cell.length_c   1.000
_cell.angle_alpha   90.00
_cell.angle_beta   90.00
_cell.angle_gamma   90.00
#
_symmetry.space_group_name_H-M   'P 1'
#
loop_
_entity.id
_entity.type
_entity.pdbx_description
1 polymer ?
#
loop_
_entity_poly.entity_id
_entity_poly.type
_entity_poly.pdbx_seq_one_letter_code
_entity_poly.pdbx_strand_id
1 'polypeptide(L)' 'MRFQYKRWIIDATPDIFEGKFQARARVAPGNLADDIQPDLIDETDLGCFAREALAVEHAINWAIAWIDSLEAQPVVGR' A
#
# COMPACT_ATOMS: atom_id res chain seq x y z
N MET A 1 -0.20 -2.17 9.30
CA MET A 1 1.19 -1.73 9.46
C MET A 1 1.49 -0.68 8.41
N ARG A 2 2.18 0.42 8.77
CA ARG A 2 2.54 1.50 7.84
C ARG A 2 4.03 1.51 7.56
N PHE A 3 4.39 1.74 6.30
CA PHE A 3 5.76 1.72 5.81
C PHE A 3 5.99 2.95 4.93
N GLN A 4 7.18 3.51 5.01
CA GLN A 4 7.60 4.54 4.07
C GLN A 4 8.36 3.91 2.91
N TYR A 5 7.97 4.26 1.70
CA TYR A 5 8.68 3.88 0.48
C TYR A 5 8.83 5.12 -0.40
N LYS A 6 10.07 5.61 -0.55
CA LYS A 6 10.38 6.87 -1.23
C LYS A 6 9.58 8.04 -0.60
N ARG A 7 8.75 8.72 -1.40
CA ARG A 7 7.87 9.83 -1.00
C ARG A 7 6.44 9.39 -0.67
N TRP A 8 6.22 8.08 -0.52
CA TRP A 8 4.91 7.47 -0.33
C TRP A 8 4.83 6.75 1.01
N ILE A 9 3.63 6.76 1.56
CA ILE A 9 3.25 5.96 2.72
C ILE A 9 2.40 4.79 2.20
N ILE A 10 2.80 3.59 2.60
CA ILE A 10 2.08 2.34 2.33
C ILE A 10 1.46 1.89 3.64
N ASP A 11 0.13 1.81 3.70
CA ASP A 11 -0.58 1.14 4.79
C ASP A 11 -1.01 -0.25 4.30
N ALA A 12 -0.34 -1.27 4.84
CA ALA A 12 -0.58 -2.68 4.55
C ALA A 12 -1.30 -3.37 5.72
N THR A 13 -2.14 -2.64 6.46
CA THR A 13 -2.97 -3.24 7.52
C THR A 13 -4.03 -4.16 6.91
N PRO A 14 -3.93 -5.49 7.11
CA PRO A 14 -4.94 -6.39 6.59
C PRO A 14 -6.25 -6.21 7.36
N ASP A 15 -7.36 -6.49 6.70
CA ASP A 15 -8.63 -6.67 7.41
C ASP A 15 -8.78 -8.12 7.89
N ILE A 16 -9.61 -8.34 8.89
CA ILE A 16 -9.97 -9.71 9.31
C ILE A 16 -11.36 -10.00 8.77
N PHE A 17 -11.44 -10.96 7.85
CA PHE A 17 -12.69 -11.41 7.26
C PHE A 17 -12.79 -12.93 7.35
N GLU A 18 -13.83 -13.43 8.02
CA GLU A 18 -14.12 -14.86 8.19
C GLU A 18 -12.94 -15.71 8.70
N GLY A 19 -12.16 -15.16 9.64
CA GLY A 19 -10.99 -15.85 10.21
C GLY A 19 -9.77 -15.90 9.28
N LYS A 20 -9.80 -15.16 8.16
CA LYS A 20 -8.68 -14.95 7.24
C LYS A 20 -8.24 -13.48 7.27
N PHE A 21 -7.04 -13.24 6.77
CA PHE A 21 -6.45 -11.91 6.64
C PHE A 21 -6.64 -11.43 5.21
N GLN A 22 -7.48 -10.42 5.02
CA GLN A 22 -7.70 -9.77 3.74
C GLN A 22 -6.56 -8.79 3.48
N ALA A 23 -5.75 -9.07 2.47
CA ALA A 23 -4.65 -8.19 2.09
C ALA A 23 -5.22 -6.92 1.46
N ARG A 24 -4.90 -5.79 2.09
CA ARG A 24 -5.24 -4.46 1.58
C ARG A 24 -3.99 -3.62 1.52
N ALA A 25 -3.80 -2.99 0.38
CA ALA A 25 -2.75 -2.01 0.19
C ALA A 25 -3.38 -0.64 -0.01
N ARG A 26 -2.96 0.31 0.82
CA ARG A 26 -3.36 1.72 0.76
C ARG A 26 -2.11 2.54 0.51
N VAL A 27 -2.13 3.36 -0.54
CA VAL A 27 -0.99 4.19 -0.90
C VAL A 27 -1.39 5.65 -0.85
N ALA A 28 -0.55 6.47 -0.21
CA ALA A 28 -0.77 7.89 -0.08
C ALA A 28 0.56 8.65 -0.17
N PRO A 29 0.57 9.89 -0.68
CA PRO A 29 1.79 10.68 -0.77
C PRO A 29 2.09 11.26 0.62
N GLY A 30 3.36 11.27 1.02
CA GLY A 30 3.75 11.89 2.29
C GLY A 30 4.94 11.24 2.95
N ASN A 31 5.20 11.70 4.17
CA ASN A 31 6.25 11.20 5.04
C ASN A 31 5.62 10.59 6.28
N LEU A 32 6.07 9.41 6.68
CA LEU A 32 5.54 8.73 7.86
C LEU A 32 5.82 9.52 9.16
N ALA A 33 6.82 10.42 9.14
CA ALA A 33 7.14 11.32 10.23
C ALA A 33 6.16 12.50 10.38
N ASP A 34 5.35 12.77 9.35
CA ASP A 34 4.34 13.83 9.40
C ASP A 34 3.06 13.23 10.00
N ASP A 35 2.52 13.87 11.03
CA ASP A 35 1.28 13.45 11.72
C ASP A 35 0.01 13.77 10.89
N ILE A 36 0.21 14.08 9.61
CA ILE A 36 -0.86 14.41 8.67
C ILE A 36 -1.35 13.09 8.09
N GLN A 37 -2.64 12.82 8.28
CA GLN A 37 -3.30 11.69 7.66
C GLN A 37 -3.35 11.94 6.14
N PRO A 38 -2.57 11.20 5.33
CA PRO A 38 -2.40 11.55 3.93
C PRO A 38 -3.66 11.16 3.13
N ASP A 39 -4.00 11.97 2.13
CA ASP A 39 -5.11 11.68 1.22
C ASP A 39 -4.83 10.36 0.47
N LEU A 40 -5.72 9.40 0.65
CA LEU A 40 -5.60 8.06 0.08
C LEU A 40 -5.73 8.14 -1.45
N ILE A 41 -4.67 7.76 -2.17
CA ILE A 41 -4.65 7.81 -3.64
C ILE A 41 -5.22 6.52 -4.23
N ASP A 42 -4.93 5.37 -3.63
CA ASP A 42 -5.42 4.08 -4.13
C ASP A 42 -5.61 3.08 -2.97
N GLU A 43 -6.68 2.28 -3.06
CA GLU A 43 -6.95 1.14 -2.18
C GLU A 43 -7.25 -0.07 -3.06
N THR A 44 -6.45 -1.12 -2.90
CA THR A 44 -6.66 -2.38 -3.62
C THR A 44 -6.76 -3.54 -2.65
N ASP A 45 -7.81 -4.35 -2.85
CA ASP A 45 -7.96 -5.67 -2.25
C ASP A 45 -7.16 -6.71 -3.04
N LEU A 46 -6.30 -7.45 -2.35
CA LEU A 46 -5.39 -8.41 -2.95
C LEU A 46 -5.73 -9.86 -2.57
N GLY A 47 -6.92 -10.08 -2.03
CA GLY A 47 -7.43 -11.38 -1.63
C GLY A 47 -7.17 -11.76 -0.18
N CYS A 48 -7.63 -12.95 0.20
CA CYS A 48 -7.60 -13.45 1.57
C CYS A 48 -6.53 -14.52 1.79
N PHE A 49 -5.76 -14.38 2.86
CA PHE A 49 -4.66 -15.25 3.24
C PHE A 49 -4.90 -15.90 4.60
N ALA A 50 -4.38 -17.11 4.79
CA ALA A 50 -4.47 -17.82 6.07
C ALA A 50 -3.54 -17.25 7.16
N ARG A 51 -2.57 -16.41 6.79
CA ARG A 51 -1.58 -15.83 7.69
C ARG A 51 -1.47 -14.33 7.46
N GLU A 52 -1.47 -13.56 8.55
CA GLU A 52 -1.34 -12.11 8.52
C GLU A 52 -0.09 -11.67 7.76
N ALA A 53 1.06 -12.31 8.05
CA ALA A 53 2.33 -11.99 7.42
C ALA A 53 2.28 -12.11 5.89
N LEU A 54 1.55 -13.10 5.35
CA LEU A 54 1.40 -13.25 3.89
C LEU A 54 0.53 -12.14 3.30
N ALA A 55 -0.57 -11.78 3.99
CA ALA A 55 -1.43 -10.68 3.55
C ALA A 55 -0.67 -9.34 3.52
N VAL A 56 0.12 -9.09 4.57
CA VAL A 56 0.97 -7.90 4.69
C VAL A 56 2.06 -7.87 3.61
N GLU A 57 2.76 -8.98 3.40
CA GLU A 57 3.82 -9.07 2.38
C GLU A 57 3.26 -8.85 0.96
N HIS A 58 2.12 -9.46 0.64
CA HIS A 58 1.45 -9.24 -0.64
C HIS A 58 1.03 -7.79 -0.84
N ALA A 59 0.47 -7.15 0.20
CA ALA A 59 0.08 -5.74 0.15
C ALA A 59 1.27 -4.81 -0.08
N ILE A 60 2.39 -5.03 0.60
CA ILE A 60 3.62 -4.25 0.40
C ILE A 60 4.16 -4.44 -1.02
N ASN A 61 4.28 -5.68 -1.48
CA ASN A 61 4.85 -5.98 -2.79
C ASN A 61 4.04 -5.37 -3.94
N TRP A 62 2.72 -5.44 -3.85
CA TRP A 62 1.84 -4.76 -4.80
C TRP A 62 2.03 -3.24 -4.76
N ALA A 63 2.05 -2.63 -3.56
CA ALA A 63 2.18 -1.19 -3.42
C ALA A 63 3.51 -0.67 -3.97
N ILE A 64 4.62 -1.37 -3.73
CA ILE A 64 5.92 -1.04 -4.31
C ILE A 64 5.87 -1.10 -5.83
N ALA A 65 5.34 -2.19 -6.40
CA ALA A 65 5.24 -2.35 -7.85
C ALA A 65 4.37 -1.27 -8.50
N TRP A 66 3.26 -0.89 -7.86
CA TRP A 66 2.39 0.20 -8.30
C TRP A 66 3.11 1.55 -8.24
N ILE A 67 3.82 1.86 -7.15
CA ILE A 67 4.59 3.10 -7.00
C ILE A 67 5.70 3.17 -8.07
N ASP A 68 6.44 2.09 -8.27
CA ASP A 68 7.51 2.03 -9.26
C ASP A 68 6.98 2.20 -10.67
N SER A 69 5.81 1.61 -10.99
CA SER A 69 5.12 1.82 -12.26
C SER A 69 4.65 3.28 -12.43
N LEU A 70 4.15 3.90 -11.37
CA LEU A 70 3.72 5.30 -11.38
C LEU A 70 4.90 6.25 -11.63
N GLU A 71 6.05 6.01 -10.99
CA GLU A 71 7.24 6.85 -11.13
C GLU A 71 8.05 6.56 -12.40
N ALA A 72 7.94 5.36 -12.96
CA ALA A 72 8.58 4.99 -14.22
C ALA A 72 7.87 5.59 -15.45
N GLN A 73 6.63 6.10 -15.29
CA GLN A 73 5.95 6.83 -16.35
C GLN A 73 6.70 8.15 -16.62
N PRO A 74 7.29 8.35 -17.81
CA PRO A 74 7.82 9.65 -18.14
C PRO A 74 6.65 10.64 -18.13
N VAL A 75 6.82 11.75 -17.41
CA VAL A 75 5.92 12.89 -17.54
C VAL A 75 6.05 13.35 -18.99
N VAL A 76 5.18 12.84 -19.87
CA VAL A 76 5.03 13.37 -21.22
C VAL A 76 4.47 14.76 -21.02
N GLY A 77 5.37 15.74 -21.03
CA GLY A 77 5.06 17.15 -20.93
C GLY A 77 3.94 17.49 -21.91
N ARG A 78 2.90 18.14 -21.38
CA ARG A 78 1.88 18.80 -22.17
C ARG A 78 1.88 20.27 -21.81
#